data_AF-K0ELV4-F1
#
_entry.id   AF-K0ELV4-F1
#
_cell.length_a   1.000
_cell.length_b   1.000
_cell.length_c   1.000
_cell.angle_alpha   90.00
_cell.angle_beta   90.00
_cell.angle_gamma   90.00
#
_symmetry.space_group_name_H-M   'P 1'
#
loop_
_entity.id
_entity.type
_entity.pdbx_description
1 polymer ?
#
loop_
_entity_poly.entity_id
_entity_poly.type
_entity_poly.pdbx_seq_one_letter_code
_entity_poly.pdbx_strand_id
1 'polypeptide(L)'
;MPDVPASTPDPRDPMHVDLERLVELAAEIERHRYLLRAAAEDYRWRVAQRVEWMEPDDRAMRLAHAERLIEAMMIDPVQHTTLDLDAYRAVRDGAPLEFDLERRTYVLRRPGREPLAVRPGLPEHRLGVIARLAGLGLRLEQIQVVVLTTAQPVGWTSRPTGPPEVTRGGTTKPSRRVQPRLMHHADN
;
A
#
# COMPACT_ATOMS: atom_id res chain seq x y z
N MET A 1 -33.07 -34.12 -41.45
CA MET A 1 -32.78 -32.93 -40.63
C MET A 1 -31.29 -32.72 -40.72
N PRO A 2 -30.78 -31.56 -41.20
CA PRO A 2 -29.34 -31.35 -41.27
C PRO A 2 -28.81 -31.08 -39.86
N ASP A 3 -27.92 -31.95 -39.40
CA ASP A 3 -27.13 -31.72 -38.20
C ASP A 3 -26.28 -30.47 -38.43
N VAL A 4 -26.57 -29.40 -37.69
CA VAL A 4 -25.74 -28.21 -37.66
C VAL A 4 -24.55 -28.55 -36.78
N PRO A 5 -23.33 -28.70 -37.33
CA PRO A 5 -22.17 -28.96 -36.50
C PRO A 5 -21.98 -27.76 -35.57
N ALA A 6 -21.95 -28.04 -34.26
CA ALA A 6 -21.64 -27.06 -33.24
C ALA A 6 -20.34 -26.36 -33.65
N SER A 7 -20.46 -25.07 -33.98
CA SER A 7 -19.32 -24.23 -34.36
C SER A 7 -18.26 -24.38 -33.29
N THR A 8 -17.19 -25.09 -33.63
CA THR A 8 -16.02 -25.19 -32.78
C THR A 8 -15.44 -23.78 -32.71
N PRO A 9 -15.32 -23.17 -31.52
CA PRO A 9 -14.86 -21.79 -31.41
C PRO A 9 -13.50 -21.63 -32.10
N ASP A 10 -13.41 -20.63 -32.98
CA ASP A 10 -12.17 -20.36 -33.73
C ASP A 10 -11.05 -20.03 -32.74
N PRO A 11 -9.95 -20.81 -32.68
CA PRO A 11 -8.83 -20.54 -31.79
C PRO A 11 -8.10 -19.22 -32.11
N ARG A 12 -8.44 -18.56 -33.24
CA ARG A 12 -7.96 -17.22 -33.59
C ARG A 12 -8.85 -16.09 -33.08
N ASP A 13 -9.97 -16.38 -32.43
CA ASP A 13 -10.81 -15.34 -31.86
C ASP A 13 -10.05 -14.69 -30.67
N PRO A 14 -9.48 -13.47 -30.81
CA PRO A 14 -8.53 -12.91 -29.84
C PRO A 14 -9.18 -12.47 -28.53
N MET A 15 -10.45 -12.83 -28.32
CA MET A 15 -11.28 -12.38 -27.23
C MET A 15 -11.85 -13.55 -26.41
N HIS A 16 -11.02 -14.57 -26.13
CA HIS A 16 -11.25 -15.35 -24.91
C HIS A 16 -11.00 -14.45 -23.71
N VAL A 17 -11.97 -13.55 -23.49
CA VAL A 17 -12.15 -12.81 -22.26
C VAL A 17 -12.35 -13.88 -21.21
N ASP A 18 -11.36 -14.03 -20.35
CA ASP A 18 -11.44 -14.90 -19.18
C ASP A 18 -12.54 -14.35 -18.26
N LEU A 19 -13.75 -14.83 -18.49
CA LEU A 19 -14.95 -14.37 -17.79
C LEU A 19 -14.84 -14.66 -16.29
N GLU A 20 -14.21 -15.78 -15.91
CA GLU A 20 -13.96 -16.12 -14.52
C GLU A 20 -13.05 -15.08 -13.86
N ARG A 21 -11.95 -14.71 -14.52
CA ARG A 21 -11.04 -13.66 -14.06
C ARG A 21 -11.73 -12.30 -13.94
N LEU A 22 -12.61 -11.94 -14.87
CA LEU A 22 -13.38 -10.68 -14.80
C LEU A 22 -14.37 -10.67 -13.63
N VAL A 23 -15.09 -11.78 -13.41
CA VAL A 23 -16.01 -11.93 -12.27
C VAL A 23 -15.23 -11.82 -10.96
N GLU A 24 -14.06 -12.46 -10.89
CA GLU A 24 -13.20 -12.39 -9.72
C GLU A 24 -12.69 -10.96 -9.46
N LEU A 25 -12.25 -10.25 -10.51
CA LEU A 25 -11.84 -8.85 -10.40
C LEU A 25 -13.00 -7.97 -9.92
N ALA A 26 -14.20 -8.15 -10.48
CA ALA A 26 -15.38 -7.38 -10.10
C ALA A 26 -15.75 -7.59 -8.62
N ALA A 27 -15.72 -8.85 -8.14
CA ALA A 27 -15.95 -9.16 -6.73
C ALA A 27 -14.92 -8.48 -5.81
N GLU A 28 -13.66 -8.44 -6.24
CA GLU A 28 -12.59 -7.81 -5.48
C GLU A 28 -12.67 -6.28 -5.50
N ILE A 29 -13.10 -5.68 -6.60
CA ILE A 29 -13.41 -4.25 -6.70
C ILE A 29 -14.50 -3.86 -5.69
N GLU A 30 -15.60 -4.61 -5.63
CA GLU A 30 -16.69 -4.33 -4.68
C GLU A 30 -16.24 -4.46 -3.23
N ARG A 31 -15.44 -5.48 -2.92
CA ARG A 31 -14.86 -5.65 -1.58
C ARG A 31 -13.91 -4.52 -1.22
N HIS A 32 -13.07 -4.08 -2.17
CA HIS A 32 -12.17 -2.94 -1.98
C HIS A 32 -12.96 -1.66 -1.69
N ARG A 33 -14.00 -1.37 -2.48
CA ARG A 33 -14.91 -0.23 -2.26
C ARG A 33 -15.56 -0.28 -0.89
N TYR A 34 -16.00 -1.45 -0.46
CA TYR A 34 -16.57 -1.64 0.87
C TYR A 34 -15.58 -1.29 1.99
N LEU A 35 -14.32 -1.74 1.89
CA LEU A 35 -13.28 -1.44 2.88
C LEU A 35 -12.97 0.06 2.97
N LEU A 36 -12.96 0.77 1.84
CA LEU A 36 -12.69 2.21 1.82
C LEU A 36 -13.91 3.09 2.15
N ARG A 37 -15.13 2.56 2.14
CA ARG A 37 -16.36 3.35 2.22
C ARG A 37 -16.34 4.35 3.38
N ALA A 38 -16.10 3.87 4.59
CA ALA A 38 -16.10 4.71 5.78
C ALA A 38 -15.03 5.82 5.70
N ALA A 39 -13.79 5.47 5.30
CA ALA A 39 -12.70 6.44 5.17
C ALA A 39 -12.97 7.48 4.08
N ALA A 40 -13.59 7.08 2.96
CA ALA A 40 -13.94 7.97 1.86
C ALA A 40 -15.09 8.92 2.22
N GLU A 41 -16.15 8.42 2.85
CA GLU A 41 -17.28 9.25 3.32
C GLU A 41 -16.84 10.28 4.36
N ASP A 42 -16.04 9.83 5.33
CA ASP A 42 -15.43 10.68 6.36
C ASP A 42 -14.52 11.76 5.75
N TYR A 43 -13.75 11.42 4.72
CA TYR A 43 -12.93 12.38 3.98
C TYR A 43 -13.78 13.41 3.22
N ARG A 44 -14.81 12.97 2.48
CA ARG A 44 -15.74 13.86 1.78
C ARG A 44 -16.39 14.86 2.73
N TRP A 45 -16.91 14.36 3.85
CA TRP A 45 -17.55 15.20 4.85
C TRP A 45 -16.57 16.27 5.38
N ARG A 46 -15.35 15.88 5.76
CA ARG A 46 -14.34 16.84 6.21
C ARG A 46 -13.96 17.87 5.16
N VAL A 47 -13.78 17.45 3.90
CA VAL A 47 -13.44 18.38 2.83
C VAL A 47 -14.58 19.38 2.66
N ALA A 48 -15.83 18.91 2.58
CA ALA A 48 -17.01 19.77 2.45
C ALA A 48 -17.09 20.83 3.55
N GLN A 49 -16.82 20.45 4.81
CA GLN A 49 -16.79 21.39 5.94
C GLN A 49 -15.67 22.43 5.81
N ARG A 50 -14.47 22.03 5.34
CA ARG A 50 -13.34 22.95 5.18
C ARG A 50 -13.53 23.99 4.08
N VAL A 51 -14.38 23.69 3.08
CA VAL A 51 -14.56 24.54 1.89
C VAL A 51 -15.91 25.24 1.86
N GLU A 52 -16.71 25.13 2.93
CA GLU A 52 -18.08 25.65 3.00
C GLU A 52 -18.16 27.15 2.73
N TRP A 53 -17.17 27.90 3.23
CA TRP A 53 -17.09 29.37 3.16
C TRP A 53 -16.31 29.89 1.95
N MET A 54 -15.84 29.01 1.07
CA MET A 54 -15.07 29.41 -0.11
C MET A 54 -16.00 29.90 -1.22
N GLU A 55 -15.45 30.72 -2.11
CA GLU A 55 -16.12 31.10 -3.36
C GLU A 55 -16.54 29.84 -4.15
N PRO A 56 -17.66 29.87 -4.88
CA PRO A 56 -18.22 28.68 -5.53
C PRO A 56 -17.24 27.91 -6.43
N ASP A 57 -16.43 28.63 -7.21
CA ASP A 57 -15.47 28.02 -8.14
C ASP A 57 -14.30 27.34 -7.40
N ASP A 58 -13.76 28.00 -6.37
CA ASP A 58 -12.71 27.44 -5.52
C ASP A 58 -13.22 26.22 -4.76
N ARG A 59 -14.45 26.31 -4.24
CA ARG A 59 -15.13 25.19 -3.58
C ARG A 59 -15.27 24.01 -4.53
N ALA A 60 -15.77 24.23 -5.74
CA ALA A 60 -15.95 23.19 -6.74
C ALA A 60 -14.62 22.52 -7.12
N MET A 61 -13.56 23.31 -7.32
CA MET A 61 -12.22 22.79 -7.61
C MET A 61 -11.70 21.89 -6.48
N ARG A 62 -11.88 22.31 -5.22
CA ARG A 62 -11.43 21.54 -4.04
C ARG A 62 -12.20 20.24 -3.86
N LEU A 63 -13.52 20.27 -4.05
CA LEU A 63 -14.35 19.05 -4.00
C LEU A 63 -13.97 18.08 -5.12
N ALA A 64 -13.77 18.58 -6.34
CA ALA A 64 -13.34 17.74 -7.46
C ALA A 64 -11.94 17.13 -7.22
N HIS A 65 -11.03 17.88 -6.58
CA HIS A 65 -9.73 17.33 -6.20
C HIS A 65 -9.85 16.20 -5.17
N ALA A 66 -10.75 16.34 -4.19
CA ALA A 66 -10.99 15.31 -3.21
C ALA A 66 -11.55 14.02 -3.84
N GLU A 67 -12.48 14.12 -4.79
CA GLU A 67 -12.99 12.93 -5.50
C GLU A 67 -11.90 12.26 -6.32
N ARG A 68 -11.09 13.00 -7.08
CA ARG A 68 -9.95 12.42 -7.82
C ARG A 68 -8.98 11.67 -6.92
N LEU A 69 -8.78 12.18 -5.72
CA LEU A 69 -7.91 11.57 -4.72
C LEU A 69 -8.51 10.25 -4.20
N ILE A 70 -9.82 10.20 -3.95
CA ILE A 70 -10.54 8.96 -3.61
C ILE A 70 -10.46 7.97 -4.77
N GLU A 71 -10.74 8.40 -6.00
CA GLU A 71 -10.68 7.57 -7.21
C GLU A 71 -9.29 6.94 -7.40
N ALA A 72 -8.21 7.70 -7.19
CA ALA A 72 -6.83 7.20 -7.30
C ALA A 72 -6.46 6.13 -6.25
N MET A 73 -7.31 5.91 -5.25
CA MET A 73 -7.18 4.82 -4.28
C MET A 73 -8.00 3.59 -4.63
N MET A 74 -8.97 3.71 -5.54
CA MET A 74 -9.85 2.62 -5.91
C MET A 74 -9.18 1.71 -6.95
N ILE A 75 -9.66 0.46 -7.00
CA ILE A 75 -9.35 -0.44 -8.12
C ILE A 75 -10.19 0.00 -9.32
N ASP A 76 -9.55 0.66 -10.29
CA ASP A 76 -10.09 0.93 -11.62
C ASP A 76 -10.14 -0.37 -12.46
N PRO A 77 -11.30 -0.80 -12.96
CA PRO A 77 -11.45 -2.06 -13.70
C PRO A 77 -10.73 -2.10 -15.05
N VAL A 78 -10.45 -0.95 -15.65
CA VAL A 78 -9.74 -0.84 -16.94
C VAL A 78 -8.23 -0.81 -16.71
N GLN A 79 -7.77 0.05 -15.79
CA GLN A 79 -6.34 0.20 -15.50
C GLN A 79 -5.76 -1.01 -14.74
N HIS A 80 -6.59 -1.73 -13.99
CA HIS A 80 -6.19 -2.86 -13.16
C HIS A 80 -6.72 -4.21 -13.68
N THR A 81 -7.01 -4.30 -14.97
CA THR A 81 -7.38 -5.57 -15.64
C THR A 81 -6.36 -6.70 -15.36
N THR A 82 -5.07 -6.36 -15.31
CA THR A 82 -3.97 -7.31 -15.07
C THR A 82 -3.47 -7.34 -13.63
N LEU A 83 -4.23 -6.81 -12.66
CA LEU A 83 -3.85 -6.80 -11.24
C LEU A 83 -3.60 -8.23 -10.74
N ASP A 84 -2.49 -8.48 -10.06
CA ASP A 84 -2.30 -9.76 -9.37
C ASP A 84 -3.18 -9.79 -8.11
N LEU A 85 -4.33 -10.48 -8.19
CA LEU A 85 -5.28 -10.56 -7.08
C LEU A 85 -4.75 -11.36 -5.90
N ASP A 86 -3.91 -12.37 -6.13
CA ASP A 86 -3.31 -13.16 -5.05
C ASP A 86 -2.36 -12.28 -4.24
N ALA A 87 -1.50 -11.52 -4.92
CA ALA A 87 -0.57 -10.60 -4.27
C ALA A 87 -1.32 -9.44 -3.58
N TYR A 88 -2.35 -8.88 -4.23
CA TYR A 88 -3.20 -7.86 -3.62
C TYR A 88 -3.88 -8.38 -2.34
N ARG A 89 -4.47 -9.59 -2.37
CA ARG A 89 -5.11 -10.22 -1.20
C ARG A 89 -4.10 -10.51 -0.10
N ALA A 90 -2.92 -11.02 -0.44
CA ALA A 90 -1.85 -11.27 0.53
C ALA A 90 -1.49 -9.99 1.30
N VAL A 91 -1.39 -8.85 0.61
CA VAL A 91 -1.09 -7.56 1.26
C VAL A 91 -2.30 -7.02 2.02
N ARG A 92 -3.50 -7.04 1.43
CA ARG A 92 -4.77 -6.62 2.05
C ARG A 92 -5.00 -7.32 3.39
N ASP A 93 -4.81 -8.64 3.40
CA ASP A 93 -5.09 -9.50 4.55
C ASP A 93 -3.94 -9.52 5.55
N GLY A 94 -2.81 -8.86 5.24
CA GLY A 94 -1.65 -8.81 6.13
C GLY A 94 -0.96 -10.16 6.28
N ALA A 95 -0.88 -10.94 5.19
CA ALA A 95 -0.18 -12.21 5.17
C ALA A 95 1.29 -12.04 5.59
N PRO A 96 1.89 -13.04 6.26
CA PRO A 96 3.27 -12.94 6.76
C PRO A 96 4.27 -13.06 5.60
N LEU A 97 4.64 -11.92 5.01
CA LEU A 97 5.61 -11.86 3.92
C LEU A 97 7.04 -11.93 4.48
N GLU A 98 7.87 -12.76 3.85
CA GLU A 98 9.29 -12.88 4.17
C GLU A 98 10.11 -12.25 3.05
N PHE A 99 11.24 -11.62 3.38
CA PHE A 99 12.16 -11.12 2.36
C PHE A 99 13.02 -12.28 1.82
N ASP A 100 12.89 -12.57 0.53
CA ASP A 100 13.71 -13.54 -0.18
C ASP A 100 14.97 -12.82 -0.71
N LEU A 101 16.14 -13.17 -0.15
CA LEU A 101 17.42 -12.56 -0.51
C LEU A 101 17.85 -12.86 -1.95
N GLU A 102 17.53 -14.06 -2.46
CA GLU A 102 17.91 -14.47 -3.81
C GLU A 102 17.10 -13.70 -4.85
N ARG A 103 15.78 -13.60 -4.61
CA ARG A 103 14.85 -12.87 -5.49
C ARG A 103 14.83 -11.36 -5.23
N ARG A 104 15.44 -10.90 -4.14
CA ARG A 104 15.44 -9.50 -3.64
C ARG A 104 14.03 -8.90 -3.58
N THR A 105 13.06 -9.68 -3.11
CA THR A 105 11.66 -9.27 -3.01
C THR A 105 11.01 -9.91 -1.80
N TYR A 106 9.90 -9.35 -1.36
CA TYR A 106 9.04 -10.04 -0.39
C TYR A 106 8.29 -11.18 -1.08
N VAL A 107 8.13 -12.29 -0.37
CA VAL A 107 7.41 -13.47 -0.84
C VAL A 107 6.44 -13.97 0.23
N LEU A 108 5.26 -14.39 -0.20
CA LEU A 108 4.38 -15.21 0.60
C LEU A 108 4.69 -16.69 0.30
N ARG A 109 5.21 -17.39 1.30
CA ARG A 109 5.43 -18.84 1.20
C ARG A 109 4.11 -19.58 1.35
N ARG A 110 3.80 -20.44 0.38
CA ARG A 110 2.55 -21.20 0.32
C ARG A 110 2.87 -22.69 0.37
N PRO A 111 2.30 -23.47 1.30
CA PRO A 111 2.57 -24.90 1.38
C PRO A 111 2.26 -25.62 0.06
N GLY A 112 3.23 -26.37 -0.46
CA GLY A 112 3.08 -27.15 -1.70
C GLY A 112 2.89 -26.32 -2.98
N ARG A 113 3.10 -25.00 -2.94
CA ARG A 113 2.99 -24.11 -4.10
C ARG A 113 4.22 -23.23 -4.20
N GLU A 114 4.47 -22.71 -5.41
CA GLU A 114 5.53 -21.73 -5.58
C GLU A 114 5.28 -20.48 -4.70
N PRO A 115 6.34 -19.90 -4.10
CA PRO A 115 6.23 -18.66 -3.35
C PRO A 115 5.67 -17.54 -4.23
N LEU A 116 4.65 -16.85 -3.72
CA LEU A 116 4.05 -15.71 -4.40
C LEU A 116 4.91 -14.48 -4.14
N ALA A 117 5.46 -13.87 -5.19
CA ALA A 117 6.23 -12.64 -5.05
C ALA A 117 5.29 -11.46 -4.82
N VAL A 118 5.60 -10.64 -3.82
CA VAL A 118 4.92 -9.38 -3.54
C VAL A 118 5.96 -8.28 -3.64
N ARG A 119 5.84 -7.43 -4.66
CA ARG A 119 6.83 -6.38 -4.93
C ARG A 119 6.29 -5.02 -4.44
N PRO A 120 7.01 -4.33 -3.54
CA PRO A 120 6.70 -2.94 -3.21
C PRO A 120 6.71 -2.06 -4.48
N GLY A 121 5.80 -1.08 -4.52
CA GLY A 121 5.65 -0.15 -5.64
C GLY A 121 4.74 -0.62 -6.78
N LEU A 122 4.39 -1.91 -6.85
CA LEU A 122 3.39 -2.39 -7.83
C LEU A 122 1.95 -2.10 -7.37
N PRO A 123 0.98 -2.00 -8.31
CA PRO A 123 -0.42 -1.68 -7.99
C PRO A 123 -1.04 -2.60 -6.95
N GLU A 124 -0.81 -3.91 -7.04
CA GLU A 124 -1.33 -4.91 -6.10
C GLU A 124 -0.85 -4.66 -4.66
N HIS A 125 0.42 -4.30 -4.49
CA HIS A 125 0.96 -3.95 -3.18
C HIS A 125 0.36 -2.63 -2.69
N ARG A 126 0.36 -1.58 -3.54
CA ARG A 126 -0.19 -0.28 -3.18
C ARG A 126 -1.66 -0.36 -2.77
N LEU A 127 -2.49 -0.98 -3.60
CA LEU A 127 -3.93 -1.16 -3.36
C LEU A 127 -4.19 -2.07 -2.17
N GLY A 128 -3.38 -3.12 -1.98
CA GLY A 128 -3.48 -4.01 -0.81
C GLY A 128 -3.18 -3.25 0.49
N VAL A 129 -2.15 -2.41 0.52
CA VAL A 129 -1.84 -1.56 1.68
C VAL A 129 -2.99 -0.59 1.97
N ILE A 130 -3.52 0.09 0.94
CA ILE A 130 -4.67 0.99 1.07
C ILE A 130 -5.85 0.25 1.72
N ALA A 131 -6.23 -0.90 1.16
CA ALA A 131 -7.36 -1.68 1.63
C ALA A 131 -7.17 -2.19 3.07
N ARG A 132 -5.95 -2.64 3.40
CA ARG A 132 -5.60 -3.08 4.76
C ARG A 132 -5.75 -1.94 5.75
N LEU A 133 -5.18 -0.78 5.45
CA LEU A 133 -5.22 0.36 6.37
C LEU A 133 -6.64 0.91 6.54
N ALA A 134 -7.43 0.93 5.46
CA ALA A 134 -8.85 1.29 5.53
C ALA A 134 -9.64 0.28 6.39
N GLY A 135 -9.39 -1.02 6.22
CA GLY A 135 -9.98 -2.07 7.05
C GLY A 135 -9.58 -2.00 8.53
N LEU A 136 -8.42 -1.41 8.84
CA LEU A 136 -7.98 -1.10 10.19
C LEU A 136 -8.57 0.22 10.74
N GLY A 137 -9.41 0.92 9.98
CA GLY A 137 -10.09 2.14 10.39
C GLY A 137 -9.24 3.41 10.29
N LEU A 138 -8.14 3.40 9.52
CA LEU A 138 -7.36 4.62 9.29
C LEU A 138 -8.11 5.60 8.40
N ARG A 139 -7.90 6.88 8.65
CA ARG A 139 -8.43 7.97 7.82
C ARG A 139 -7.72 8.01 6.49
N LEU A 140 -8.43 8.46 5.46
CA LEU A 140 -7.92 8.50 4.09
C LEU A 140 -6.61 9.31 3.97
N GLU A 141 -6.47 10.44 4.66
CA GLU A 141 -5.22 11.20 4.70
C GLU A 141 -4.05 10.43 5.35
N GLN A 142 -4.32 9.60 6.38
CA GLN A 142 -3.29 8.77 7.01
C GLN A 142 -2.85 7.64 6.09
N ILE A 143 -3.80 7.04 5.36
CA ILE A 143 -3.52 6.00 4.36
C ILE A 143 -2.58 6.55 3.28
N GLN A 144 -2.82 7.76 2.76
CA GLN A 144 -1.96 8.38 1.76
C GLN A 144 -0.50 8.47 2.21
N VAL A 145 -0.29 8.96 3.43
CA VAL A 145 1.06 9.14 3.98
C VAL A 145 1.79 7.81 4.06
N VAL A 146 1.13 6.75 4.55
CA VAL A 146 1.74 5.41 4.67
C VAL A 146 2.01 4.78 3.29
N VAL A 147 1.12 4.99 2.33
CA VAL A 147 1.30 4.46 0.97
C VAL A 147 2.49 5.10 0.27
N LEU A 148 2.70 6.40 0.44
CA LEU A 148 3.85 7.11 -0.15
C LEU A 148 5.18 6.64 0.44
N THR A 149 5.21 6.29 1.73
CA THR A 149 6.44 5.83 2.39
C THR A 149 6.74 4.35 2.12
N THR A 150 5.72 3.50 1.95
CA THR A 150 5.89 2.07 1.64
C THR A 150 6.21 1.80 0.17
N ALA A 151 5.92 2.73 -0.74
CA ALA A 151 6.33 2.65 -2.14
C ALA A 151 7.83 2.89 -2.37
N GLN A 152 8.53 3.45 -1.39
CA GLN A 152 9.99 3.56 -1.50
C GLN A 152 10.60 2.19 -1.25
N PRO A 153 11.33 1.59 -2.23
CA PRO A 153 12.13 0.42 -1.92
C PRO A 153 13.04 0.83 -0.78
N VAL A 154 12.99 0.06 0.33
CA VAL A 154 13.90 0.23 1.46
C VAL A 154 15.29 -0.19 0.98
N GLY A 155 15.88 0.64 0.14
CA GLY A 155 17.26 0.59 -0.28
C GLY A 155 18.09 0.89 0.96
N TRP A 156 18.53 -0.17 1.61
CA TRP A 156 19.70 -0.17 2.48
C TRP A 156 19.68 0.91 3.56
N THR A 157 18.59 0.98 4.33
CA THR A 157 18.74 1.50 5.68
C THR A 157 19.40 0.41 6.51
N SER A 158 20.73 0.33 6.41
CA SER A 158 21.55 -0.17 7.52
C SER A 158 20.95 0.44 8.78
N ARG A 159 20.41 -0.40 9.66
CA ARG A 159 19.92 0.01 10.97
C ARG A 159 20.99 0.94 11.56
N PRO A 160 20.70 2.23 11.83
CA PRO A 160 21.70 3.11 12.40
C PRO A 160 22.14 2.50 13.73
N THR A 161 23.38 2.00 13.81
CA THR A 161 23.93 1.34 15.00
C THR A 161 24.32 2.34 16.09
N GLY A 162 23.92 3.60 15.95
CA GLY A 162 24.20 4.64 16.92
C GLY A 162 23.26 5.84 16.72
N PRO A 163 23.01 6.61 17.79
CA PRO A 163 22.26 7.84 17.69
C PRO A 163 22.95 8.77 16.68
N PRO A 164 22.18 9.59 15.93
CA PRO A 164 22.76 10.54 15.00
C PRO A 164 23.69 11.48 15.77
N GLU A 165 24.96 11.50 15.40
CA GLU A 165 25.92 12.48 15.89
C GLU A 165 25.53 13.83 15.29
N VAL A 166 24.70 14.57 16.04
CA VAL A 166 24.31 15.94 15.68
C VAL A 166 25.53 16.82 15.95
N THR A 167 26.37 17.02 14.95
CA THR A 167 27.37 18.09 14.96
C THR A 167 26.63 19.43 14.90
N ARG A 168 26.16 19.91 16.05
CA ARG A 168 25.62 21.26 16.18
C ARG A 168 26.80 22.22 16.03
N GLY A 169 26.99 22.70 14.81
CA GLY A 169 28.05 23.64 14.47
C GLY A 169 28.00 24.87 15.38
N GLY A 170 29.16 25.21 15.95
CA GLY A 170 29.41 26.53 16.49
C GLY A 170 28.97 26.76 17.94
N THR A 171 29.98 26.86 18.79
CA THR A 171 30.00 27.67 20.02
C THR A 171 29.04 27.27 21.15
N THR A 172 29.50 26.44 22.10
CA THR A 172 29.87 26.91 23.47
C THR A 172 30.24 25.75 24.42
N LYS A 173 31.46 25.88 24.94
CA LYS A 173 32.07 25.35 26.17
C LYS A 173 32.20 23.82 26.39
N PRO A 174 33.41 23.34 26.78
CA PRO A 174 33.69 21.93 26.96
C PRO A 174 33.09 21.41 28.26
N SER A 175 32.13 20.49 28.15
CA SER A 175 31.65 19.70 29.27
C SER A 175 32.73 18.73 29.73
N ARG A 176 33.24 19.03 30.93
CA ARG A 176 34.20 18.28 31.75
C ARG A 176 33.82 16.79 31.79
N ARG A 177 34.69 15.93 31.23
CA ARG A 177 34.63 14.47 31.40
C ARG A 177 34.70 14.13 32.89
N VAL A 178 33.62 13.61 33.44
CA VAL A 178 33.65 12.92 34.74
C VAL A 178 34.26 11.55 34.48
N GLN A 179 35.53 11.39 34.88
CA GLN A 179 36.21 10.09 34.84
C GLN A 179 35.53 9.11 35.81
N PRO A 180 35.34 7.84 35.39
CA PRO A 180 34.78 6.82 36.24
C PRO A 180 35.76 6.48 37.38
N ARG A 181 35.30 6.64 38.62
CA ARG A 181 36.02 6.18 39.81
C ARG A 181 36.13 4.66 39.75
N LEU A 182 37.34 4.16 39.49
CA LEU A 182 37.74 2.79 39.83
C LEU A 182 37.48 2.60 41.34
N MET A 183 36.54 1.71 41.66
CA MET A 183 36.43 1.19 43.02
C MET A 183 37.56 0.19 43.22
N HIS A 184 38.55 0.59 44.01
CA HIS A 184 39.58 -0.30 44.53
C HIS A 184 38.94 -1.34 45.44
N HIS A 185 39.08 -2.61 45.06
CA HIS A 185 38.96 -3.74 45.97
C HIS A 185 39.96 -3.54 47.12
N ALA A 186 39.44 -3.39 48.33
CA ALA A 186 40.21 -3.40 49.56
C ALA A 186 40.28 -4.86 50.06
N ASP A 187 41.49 -5.35 50.18
CA ASP A 187 41.85 -6.56 50.91
C ASP A 187 41.44 -6.46 52.38
N ASN A 188 40.74 -7.49 52.87
CA ASN A 188 40.92 -8.09 54.19
C ASN A 188 40.14 -9.41 54.28
#